data_AF-A0A1Q7PR40-F1
#
_entry.id   AF-A0A1Q7PR40-F1
#
_cell.length_a   1.000
_cell.length_b   1.000
_cell.length_c   1.000
_cell.angle_alpha   90.00
_cell.angle_beta   90.00
_cell.angle_gamma   90.00
#
_symmetry.space_group_name_H-M   'P 1'
#
loop_
_entity.id
_entity.type
_entity.pdbx_description
1 polymer ?
#
loop_
_entity_poly.entity_id
_entity_poly.type
_entity_poly.pdbx_seq_one_letter_code
_entity_poly.pdbx_strand_id
1 'polypeptide(L)'
;MTEVQLLQTIGLSVLGLGGAILLFVQARFIRVVAFVAMVLGGFALVALGIPQMASLPPAAEKFDAASIKDKKDLASIGQKIFFGKGQCALCHTIGTSEGRCPDLKGIGSKLTRDFMYESLTQPQAYVYMDYQHAGPPKFFPAKMPYIDKKPIGLSKNEILAVIAFLQNMSGEEVTVGLSEIEVPGSASSGSRRGAL
;
A
#
# COMPACT_ATOMS: atom_id res chain seq x y z
N MET A 1 26.43 61.07 -53.47
CA MET A 1 26.42 61.07 -51.99
C MET A 1 27.84 61.32 -51.52
N THR A 2 28.03 62.17 -50.52
CA THR A 2 29.36 62.37 -49.91
C THR A 2 29.70 61.18 -49.00
N GLU A 3 30.98 60.93 -48.75
CA GLU A 3 31.43 59.86 -47.86
C GLU A 3 30.83 60.00 -46.44
N VAL A 4 30.67 61.24 -45.98
CA VAL A 4 30.02 61.56 -44.70
C VAL A 4 28.55 61.12 -44.69
N GLN A 5 27.80 61.37 -45.77
CA GLN A 5 26.40 60.92 -45.89
C GLN A 5 26.29 59.38 -45.95
N LEU A 6 27.26 58.72 -46.58
CA LEU A 6 27.31 57.25 -46.62
C LEU A 6 27.57 56.68 -45.22
N LEU A 7 28.51 57.25 -44.46
CA LEU A 7 28.79 56.83 -43.09
C LEU A 7 27.61 57.08 -42.14
N GLN A 8 26.92 58.22 -42.30
CA GLN A 8 25.72 58.53 -41.51
C GLN A 8 24.56 57.57 -41.81
N THR A 9 24.32 57.24 -43.09
CA THR A 9 23.27 56.28 -43.45
C THR A 9 23.59 54.86 -42.97
N ILE A 10 24.85 54.42 -43.06
CA ILE A 10 25.30 53.14 -42.49
C ILE A 10 25.12 53.14 -40.96
N GLY A 11 25.55 54.20 -40.26
CA GLY A 11 25.41 54.31 -38.80
C GLY A 11 23.95 54.25 -38.35
N LEU A 12 23.05 55.01 -38.99
CA LEU A 12 21.62 54.97 -38.70
C LEU A 12 21.00 53.60 -39.02
N SER A 13 21.43 52.94 -40.10
CA SER A 13 20.94 51.60 -40.45
C SER A 13 21.36 50.56 -39.42
N VAL A 14 22.61 50.60 -38.94
CA VAL A 14 23.12 49.68 -37.92
C VAL A 14 22.39 49.89 -36.59
N LEU A 15 22.19 51.13 -36.16
CA LEU A 15 21.45 51.45 -34.94
C LEU A 15 19.97 51.04 -35.05
N GLY A 16 19.34 51.31 -36.20
CA GLY A 16 17.96 50.91 -36.46
C GLY A 16 17.78 49.39 -36.46
N LEU A 17 18.67 48.66 -37.12
CA LEU A 17 18.66 47.19 -37.14
C LEU A 17 18.92 46.60 -35.74
N GLY A 18 19.89 47.14 -35.01
CA GLY A 18 20.18 46.75 -33.63
C GLY A 18 18.98 46.96 -32.71
N GLY A 19 18.32 48.12 -32.79
CA GLY A 19 17.10 48.41 -32.05
C GLY A 19 15.95 47.46 -32.40
N ALA A 20 15.73 47.17 -33.68
CA ALA A 20 14.71 46.23 -34.11
C ALA A 20 14.96 44.80 -33.62
N ILE A 21 16.22 44.33 -33.65
CA ILE A 21 16.62 43.01 -33.13
C ILE A 21 16.38 42.95 -31.62
N LEU A 22 16.77 43.98 -30.86
CA LEU A 22 16.55 44.03 -29.42
C LEU A 22 15.06 43.98 -29.06
N LEU A 23 14.23 44.75 -29.75
CA LEU A 23 12.77 44.73 -29.55
C LEU A 23 12.16 43.38 -29.93
N PHE A 24 12.65 42.73 -30.99
CA PHE A 24 12.24 41.38 -31.37
C PHE A 24 12.61 40.36 -30.29
N VAL A 25 13.84 40.39 -29.78
CA VAL A 25 14.31 39.50 -28.71
C VAL A 25 13.51 39.73 -27.43
N GLN A 26 13.27 40.98 -27.04
CA GLN A 26 12.47 41.34 -25.86
C GLN A 26 11.03 40.82 -25.97
N ALA A 27 10.40 40.97 -27.14
CA ALA A 27 9.05 40.44 -27.39
C ALA A 27 9.02 38.91 -27.35
N ARG A 28 10.06 38.23 -27.86
CA ARG A 28 10.16 36.76 -27.80
C ARG A 28 10.42 36.25 -26.39
N PHE A 29 11.28 36.93 -25.63
CA PHE A 29 11.58 36.57 -24.25
C PHE A 29 10.30 36.57 -23.38
N ILE A 30 9.48 37.62 -23.48
CA ILE A 30 8.21 37.69 -22.74
C ILE A 30 7.27 36.53 -23.10
N ARG A 31 7.19 36.16 -24.39
CA ARG A 31 6.36 35.02 -24.83
C ARG A 31 6.86 33.69 -24.26
N VAL A 32 8.17 33.48 -24.25
CA VAL A 32 8.77 32.27 -23.68
C VAL A 32 8.54 32.20 -22.18
N VAL A 33 8.77 33.30 -21.45
CA VAL A 33 8.52 33.38 -20.00
C VAL A 33 7.05 33.12 -19.69
N ALA A 34 6.12 33.72 -20.43
CA ALA A 34 4.69 33.49 -20.26
C ALA A 34 4.29 32.03 -20.53
N PHE A 35 4.84 31.41 -21.57
CA PHE A 35 4.60 30.00 -21.86
C PHE A 35 5.12 29.09 -20.75
N VAL A 36 6.34 29.30 -20.27
CA VAL A 36 6.93 28.52 -19.17
C VAL A 36 6.11 28.70 -17.89
N ALA A 37 5.72 29.93 -17.55
CA ALA A 37 4.89 30.20 -16.39
C ALA A 37 3.51 29.53 -16.49
N MET A 38 2.90 29.53 -17.67
CA MET A 38 1.62 28.85 -17.92
C MET A 38 1.76 27.34 -17.73
N VAL A 39 2.80 26.73 -18.27
CA VAL A 39 3.05 25.28 -18.13
C VAL A 39 3.30 24.93 -16.66
N LEU A 40 4.23 25.61 -15.99
CA LEU A 40 4.54 25.36 -14.58
C LEU A 40 3.34 25.63 -13.67
N GLY A 41 2.58 26.68 -13.94
CA GLY A 41 1.34 27.00 -13.24
C GLY A 41 0.29 25.91 -13.43
N GLY A 42 0.11 25.40 -14.66
CA GLY A 42 -0.79 24.29 -14.95
C GLY A 42 -0.41 23.02 -14.17
N PHE A 43 0.87 22.66 -14.17
CA PHE A 43 1.37 21.54 -13.37
C PHE A 43 1.13 21.74 -11.88
N ALA A 44 1.39 22.94 -11.35
CA ALA A 44 1.13 23.26 -9.95
C ALA A 44 -0.36 23.16 -9.61
N LEU A 45 -1.25 23.69 -10.45
CA LEU A 45 -2.71 23.61 -10.24
C LEU A 45 -3.21 22.17 -10.23
N VAL A 46 -2.73 21.33 -11.15
CA VAL A 46 -3.05 19.89 -11.15
C VAL A 46 -2.53 19.23 -9.88
N ALA A 47 -1.29 19.52 -9.47
CA ALA A 47 -0.72 18.98 -8.25
C ALA A 47 -1.52 19.40 -7.00
N LEU A 48 -1.98 20.65 -6.92
CA LEU A 48 -2.83 21.14 -5.82
C LEU A 48 -4.24 20.53 -5.87
N GLY A 49 -4.74 20.16 -7.05
CA GLY A 49 -6.02 19.46 -7.22
C GLY A 49 -6.00 18.00 -6.75
N ILE A 50 -4.80 17.40 -6.66
CA ILE A 50 -4.64 16.08 -6.06
C ILE A 50 -4.67 16.26 -4.53
N PRO A 51 -5.59 15.60 -3.81
CA PRO A 51 -5.61 15.61 -2.35
C PRO A 51 -4.22 15.30 -1.79
N GLN A 52 -3.62 16.28 -1.12
CA GLN A 52 -2.29 16.16 -0.53
C GLN A 52 -2.39 15.25 0.71
N MET A 53 -2.34 13.95 0.49
CA MET A 53 -2.25 12.95 1.56
C MET A 53 -0.85 13.06 2.14
N ALA A 54 -0.71 13.73 3.29
CA ALA A 54 0.52 13.66 4.05
C ALA A 54 0.79 12.17 4.32
N SER A 55 1.93 11.66 3.85
CA SER A 55 2.37 10.28 4.11
C SER A 55 2.83 10.14 5.56
N LEU A 56 2.03 10.65 6.51
CA LEU A 56 2.18 10.35 7.90
C LEU A 56 2.14 8.82 7.99
N PRO A 57 3.13 8.18 8.63
CA PRO A 57 3.03 6.76 8.90
C PRO A 57 1.67 6.54 9.58
N PRO A 58 0.87 5.55 9.15
CA PRO A 58 -0.41 5.27 9.79
C PRO A 58 -0.18 5.27 11.29
N ALA A 59 -1.01 6.00 12.04
CA ALA A 59 -0.94 5.93 13.49
C ALA A 59 -0.94 4.45 13.84
N ALA A 60 0.10 3.98 14.53
CA ALA A 60 0.20 2.58 14.89
C ALA A 60 -0.97 2.27 15.82
N GLU A 61 -2.09 1.84 15.25
CA GLU A 61 -3.24 1.37 16.00
C GLU A 61 -2.74 0.17 16.80
N LYS A 62 -2.51 0.41 18.08
CA LYS A 62 -2.08 -0.64 18.99
C LYS A 62 -3.25 -1.61 19.10
N PHE A 63 -2.96 -2.89 18.89
CA PHE A 63 -3.91 -3.96 19.12
C PHE A 63 -4.36 -3.91 20.59
N ASP A 64 -5.57 -3.41 20.85
CA ASP A 64 -6.14 -3.33 22.19
C ASP A 64 -6.83 -4.64 22.57
N ALA A 65 -6.01 -5.60 23.01
CA ALA A 65 -6.45 -6.90 23.47
C ALA A 65 -7.49 -6.83 24.61
N ALA A 66 -7.50 -5.76 25.42
CA ALA A 66 -8.41 -5.63 26.55
C ALA A 66 -9.83 -5.24 26.14
N SER A 67 -10.01 -4.71 24.93
CA SER A 67 -11.31 -4.28 24.41
C SER A 67 -12.15 -5.40 23.78
N ILE A 68 -11.57 -6.59 23.60
CA ILE A 68 -12.18 -7.71 22.87
C ILE A 68 -13.16 -8.45 23.78
N LYS A 69 -14.46 -8.32 23.53
CA LYS A 69 -15.51 -8.90 24.38
C LYS A 69 -15.88 -10.31 23.95
N ASP A 70 -15.87 -10.57 22.65
CA ASP A 70 -16.22 -11.87 22.09
C ASP A 70 -15.38 -12.24 20.85
N LYS A 71 -15.59 -13.45 20.33
CA LYS A 71 -14.88 -13.95 19.13
C LYS A 71 -15.27 -13.21 17.85
N LYS A 72 -16.46 -12.60 17.78
CA LYS A 72 -16.92 -11.81 16.63
C LYS A 72 -16.23 -10.44 16.61
N ASP A 73 -15.98 -9.85 17.77
CA ASP A 73 -15.14 -8.66 17.93
C ASP A 73 -13.71 -8.94 17.45
N LEU A 74 -13.15 -10.10 17.85
CA LEU A 74 -11.84 -10.54 17.39
C LEU A 74 -11.79 -10.70 15.85
N ALA A 75 -12.81 -11.33 15.26
CA ALA A 75 -12.93 -11.45 13.81
C ALA A 75 -13.10 -10.08 13.12
N SER A 76 -13.81 -9.14 13.74
CA SER A 76 -13.98 -7.78 13.22
C SER A 76 -12.65 -6.99 13.23
N ILE A 77 -11.83 -7.18 14.28
CA ILE A 77 -10.46 -6.65 14.33
C ILE A 77 -9.61 -7.30 13.23
N GLY A 78 -9.72 -8.61 13.06
CA GLY A 78 -9.05 -9.36 11.99
C GLY A 78 -9.38 -8.83 10.60
N GLN A 79 -10.65 -8.48 10.36
CA GLN A 79 -11.08 -7.87 9.10
C GLN A 79 -10.39 -6.51 8.87
N LYS A 80 -10.34 -5.65 9.89
CA LYS A 80 -9.62 -4.36 9.81
C LYS A 80 -8.14 -4.56 9.50
N ILE A 81 -7.50 -5.57 10.11
CA ILE A 81 -6.09 -5.89 9.83
C ILE A 81 -5.94 -6.42 8.39
N PHE A 82 -6.83 -7.29 7.92
CA PHE A 82 -6.80 -7.86 6.58
C PHE A 82 -6.80 -6.78 5.48
N PHE A 83 -7.67 -5.77 5.61
CA PHE A 83 -7.78 -4.65 4.66
C PHE A 83 -6.85 -3.47 5.00
N GLY A 84 -6.30 -3.44 6.21
CA GLY A 84 -5.39 -2.41 6.72
C GLY A 84 -3.97 -2.95 6.84
N LYS A 85 -3.41 -3.00 8.05
CA LYS A 85 -2.00 -3.31 8.31
C LYS A 85 -1.48 -4.57 7.60
N GLY A 86 -2.27 -5.64 7.52
CA GLY A 86 -1.90 -6.90 6.89
C GLY A 86 -1.79 -6.84 5.36
N GLN A 87 -2.43 -5.85 4.72
CA GLN A 87 -2.41 -5.62 3.27
C GLN A 87 -2.76 -6.87 2.44
N CYS A 88 -3.49 -7.82 3.03
CA CYS A 88 -3.80 -9.12 2.43
C CYS A 88 -4.61 -8.93 1.13
N ALA A 89 -5.54 -7.96 1.15
CA ALA A 89 -6.40 -7.60 0.04
C ALA A 89 -5.66 -7.05 -1.20
N LEU A 90 -4.37 -6.67 -1.08
CA LEU A 90 -3.58 -6.26 -2.24
C LEU A 90 -3.21 -7.44 -3.16
N CYS A 91 -3.16 -8.65 -2.60
CA CYS A 91 -2.73 -9.86 -3.31
C CYS A 91 -3.85 -10.89 -3.42
N HIS A 92 -4.66 -11.01 -2.37
CA HIS A 92 -5.75 -11.97 -2.29
C HIS A 92 -7.11 -11.31 -2.52
N THR A 93 -7.98 -12.05 -3.20
CA THR A 93 -9.39 -11.74 -3.38
C THR A 93 -10.25 -12.50 -2.37
N ILE A 94 -11.51 -12.08 -2.26
CA ILE A 94 -12.55 -12.79 -1.51
C ILE A 94 -13.77 -12.90 -2.44
N GLY A 95 -13.88 -14.03 -3.14
CA GLY A 95 -15.09 -14.42 -3.88
C GLY A 95 -15.39 -13.65 -5.17
N THR A 96 -14.48 -12.79 -5.62
CA THR A 96 -14.68 -11.92 -6.78
C THR A 96 -13.94 -12.39 -8.04
N SER A 97 -12.90 -13.22 -7.90
CA SER A 97 -12.17 -13.93 -8.97
C SER A 97 -10.84 -14.45 -8.43
N GLU A 98 -10.22 -15.41 -9.10
CA GLU A 98 -8.81 -15.76 -8.88
C GLU A 98 -7.88 -14.73 -9.54
N GLY A 99 -6.90 -14.23 -8.79
CA GLY A 99 -5.97 -13.18 -9.23
C GLY A 99 -4.52 -13.66 -9.27
N ARG A 100 -3.60 -12.80 -8.82
CA ARG A 100 -2.17 -13.12 -8.66
C ARG A 100 -1.94 -14.21 -7.59
N CYS A 101 -2.83 -14.32 -6.62
CA CYS A 101 -2.80 -15.29 -5.53
C CYS A 101 -4.16 -16.03 -5.45
N PRO A 102 -4.24 -17.17 -4.72
CA PRO A 102 -5.49 -17.91 -4.53
C PRO A 102 -6.60 -17.05 -3.90
N ASP A 103 -7.85 -17.30 -4.28
CA ASP A 103 -9.02 -16.75 -3.60
C ASP A 103 -9.10 -17.31 -2.17
N LEU A 104 -9.43 -16.44 -1.20
CA LEU A 104 -9.55 -16.81 0.21
C LEU A 104 -11.00 -17.08 0.64
N LYS A 105 -11.97 -17.04 -0.28
CA LYS A 105 -13.36 -17.39 0.02
C LYS A 105 -13.46 -18.82 0.57
N GLY A 106 -13.95 -18.94 1.80
CA GLY A 106 -14.13 -20.24 2.46
C GLY A 106 -12.83 -20.88 2.94
N ILE A 107 -11.70 -20.16 2.94
CA ILE A 107 -10.41 -20.76 3.33
C ILE A 107 -10.39 -21.20 4.81
N GLY A 108 -11.17 -20.52 5.66
CA GLY A 108 -11.28 -20.82 7.08
C GLY A 108 -11.99 -22.14 7.39
N SER A 109 -12.74 -22.71 6.46
CA SER A 109 -13.32 -24.06 6.57
C SER A 109 -12.46 -25.16 5.96
N LYS A 110 -11.49 -24.79 5.12
CA LYS A 110 -10.63 -25.74 4.39
C LYS A 110 -9.30 -25.98 5.09
N LEU A 111 -8.77 -24.96 5.75
CA LEU A 111 -7.46 -25.02 6.40
C LEU A 111 -7.62 -25.07 7.92
N THR A 112 -6.75 -25.84 8.57
CA THR A 112 -6.69 -25.83 10.02
C THR A 112 -6.11 -24.51 10.51
N ARG A 113 -6.42 -24.15 11.76
CA ARG A 113 -5.86 -22.97 12.43
C ARG A 113 -4.33 -22.95 12.35
N ASP A 114 -3.70 -24.07 12.70
CA ASP A 114 -2.24 -24.17 12.77
C ASP A 114 -1.62 -24.02 11.37
N PHE A 115 -2.25 -24.62 10.36
CA PHE A 115 -1.81 -24.46 8.98
C PHE A 115 -1.96 -23.02 8.50
N MET A 116 -3.05 -22.32 8.84
CA MET A 116 -3.17 -20.88 8.53
C MET A 116 -2.09 -20.05 9.23
N TYR A 117 -1.78 -20.36 10.50
CA TYR A 117 -0.73 -19.66 11.25
C TYR A 117 0.66 -19.90 10.64
N GLU A 118 0.98 -21.14 10.29
CA GLU A 118 2.21 -21.50 9.58
C GLU A 118 2.26 -20.85 8.21
N SER A 119 1.15 -20.78 7.47
CA SER A 119 1.10 -20.11 6.17
C SER A 119 1.42 -18.61 6.27
N LEU A 120 1.05 -17.96 7.38
CA LEU A 120 1.31 -16.54 7.60
C LEU A 120 2.76 -16.29 8.08
N THR A 121 3.33 -17.20 8.86
CA THR A 121 4.65 -17.02 9.51
C THR A 121 5.79 -17.74 8.79
N GLN A 122 5.48 -18.77 8.01
CA GLN A 122 6.40 -19.58 7.21
C GLN A 122 5.78 -19.94 5.85
N PRO A 123 5.38 -18.95 5.02
CA PRO A 123 4.71 -19.18 3.73
C PRO A 123 5.53 -19.99 2.69
N GLN A 124 6.79 -20.28 2.96
CA GLN A 124 7.67 -21.08 2.10
C GLN A 124 7.95 -22.48 2.67
N ALA A 125 7.37 -22.85 3.82
CA ALA A 125 7.58 -24.17 4.43
C ALA A 125 7.07 -25.31 3.51
N TYR A 126 6.05 -25.03 2.71
CA TYR A 126 5.51 -25.96 1.74
C TYR A 126 5.06 -25.23 0.46
N VAL A 127 5.00 -25.95 -0.65
CA VAL A 127 4.45 -25.42 -1.91
C VAL A 127 2.95 -25.63 -1.89
N TYR A 128 2.18 -24.57 -1.69
CA TYR A 128 0.72 -24.65 -1.73
C TYR A 128 0.23 -24.90 -3.15
N MET A 129 -0.61 -25.91 -3.28
CA MET A 129 -1.35 -26.25 -4.49
C MET A 129 -2.82 -25.95 -4.23
N ASP A 130 -3.46 -25.20 -5.12
CA ASP A 130 -4.83 -24.76 -4.93
C ASP A 130 -5.82 -25.78 -5.49
N TYR A 131 -6.59 -26.40 -4.59
CA TYR A 131 -7.58 -27.43 -4.88
C TYR A 131 -9.02 -26.88 -4.89
N GLN A 132 -9.19 -25.56 -4.88
CA GLN A 132 -10.52 -24.94 -4.77
C GLN A 132 -11.34 -24.99 -6.07
N HIS A 133 -10.70 -25.38 -7.17
CA HIS A 133 -11.29 -25.43 -8.50
C HIS A 133 -11.45 -26.87 -8.98
N ALA A 134 -12.42 -27.13 -9.85
CA ALA A 134 -12.57 -28.44 -10.48
C ALA A 134 -11.39 -28.71 -11.43
N GLY A 135 -10.74 -29.86 -11.29
CA GLY A 135 -9.62 -30.28 -12.14
C GLY A 135 -8.30 -30.43 -11.37
N PRO A 136 -7.16 -30.45 -12.09
CA PRO A 136 -5.84 -30.52 -11.47
C PRO A 136 -5.59 -29.31 -10.56
N PRO A 137 -4.83 -29.48 -9.45
CA PRO A 137 -4.50 -28.37 -8.58
C PRO A 137 -3.74 -27.27 -9.31
N LYS A 138 -4.07 -26.02 -8.99
CA LYS A 138 -3.43 -24.84 -9.57
C LYS A 138 -2.25 -24.40 -8.74
N PHE A 139 -1.12 -24.17 -9.39
CA PHE A 139 0.06 -23.56 -8.77
C PHE A 139 0.04 -22.03 -8.96
N PHE A 140 0.37 -21.29 -7.90
CA PHE A 140 0.52 -19.83 -7.95
C PHE A 140 2.00 -19.46 -7.81
N PRO A 141 2.59 -18.75 -8.80
CA PRO A 141 4.02 -18.41 -8.76
C PRO A 141 4.34 -17.27 -7.77
N ALA A 142 3.34 -16.54 -7.30
CA ALA A 142 3.51 -15.45 -6.35
C ALA A 142 3.97 -15.99 -4.99
N LYS A 143 5.10 -15.47 -4.48
CA LYS A 143 5.61 -15.82 -3.16
C LYS A 143 5.00 -14.90 -2.11
N MET A 144 4.29 -15.48 -1.15
CA MET A 144 3.76 -14.75 -0.01
C MET A 144 4.89 -14.30 0.93
N PRO A 145 4.93 -13.04 1.37
CA PRO A 145 5.95 -12.58 2.31
C PRO A 145 5.69 -13.11 3.72
N TYR A 146 6.75 -13.19 4.54
CA TYR A 146 6.63 -13.45 5.98
C TYR A 146 5.81 -12.33 6.65
N ILE A 147 4.61 -12.64 7.11
CA ILE A 147 3.65 -11.64 7.60
C ILE A 147 4.04 -11.08 8.97
N ASP A 148 4.74 -11.89 9.77
CA ASP A 148 5.30 -11.53 11.07
C ASP A 148 6.56 -10.65 10.99
N LYS A 149 7.12 -10.46 9.79
CA LYS A 149 8.36 -9.70 9.56
C LYS A 149 8.08 -8.42 8.76
N LYS A 150 9.03 -7.48 8.80
CA LYS A 150 8.98 -6.26 7.98
C LYS A 150 8.90 -6.64 6.48
N PRO A 151 8.13 -5.91 5.66
CA PRO A 151 7.51 -4.62 5.96
C PRO A 151 6.12 -4.67 6.65
N ILE A 152 5.47 -5.83 6.75
CA ILE A 152 4.11 -5.95 7.32
C ILE A 152 4.15 -6.00 8.86
N GLY A 153 4.94 -6.93 9.42
CA GLY A 153 5.22 -7.02 10.85
C GLY A 153 3.97 -7.16 11.73
N LEU A 154 3.09 -8.11 11.41
CA LEU A 154 1.99 -8.45 12.32
C LEU A 154 2.52 -9.16 13.57
N SER A 155 1.99 -8.77 14.72
CA SER A 155 2.15 -9.49 15.98
C SER A 155 1.34 -10.78 15.98
N LYS A 156 1.66 -11.70 16.90
CA LYS A 156 0.92 -12.94 17.11
C LYS A 156 -0.58 -12.69 17.30
N ASN A 157 -0.97 -11.70 18.11
CA ASN A 157 -2.38 -11.36 18.32
C ASN A 157 -3.09 -10.90 17.05
N GLU A 158 -2.40 -10.09 16.23
CA GLU A 158 -2.94 -9.62 14.95
C GLU A 158 -3.11 -10.78 13.95
N ILE A 159 -2.14 -11.71 13.91
CA ILE A 159 -2.24 -12.94 13.10
C ILE A 159 -3.43 -13.79 13.56
N LEU A 160 -3.59 -13.99 14.87
CA LEU A 160 -4.73 -14.74 15.42
C LEU A 160 -6.07 -14.06 15.11
N ALA A 161 -6.13 -12.73 15.15
CA ALA A 161 -7.33 -11.99 14.76
C ALA A 161 -7.65 -12.19 13.27
N VAL A 162 -6.65 -12.16 12.38
CA VAL A 162 -6.85 -12.44 10.94
C VAL A 162 -7.35 -13.87 10.72
N ILE A 163 -6.82 -14.86 11.46
CA ILE A 163 -7.32 -16.25 11.38
C ILE A 163 -8.78 -16.33 11.84
N ALA A 164 -9.13 -15.66 12.95
CA ALA A 164 -10.50 -15.57 13.43
C ALA A 164 -11.44 -14.95 12.37
N PHE A 165 -10.98 -13.92 11.67
CA PHE A 165 -11.69 -13.34 10.55
C PHE A 165 -11.93 -14.34 9.41
N LEU A 166 -10.89 -15.06 8.97
CA LEU A 166 -11.00 -16.04 7.88
C LEU A 166 -11.97 -17.18 8.22
N GLN A 167 -11.97 -17.64 9.47
CA GLN A 167 -12.92 -18.65 9.97
C GLN A 167 -14.34 -18.11 10.01
N ASN A 168 -14.54 -16.94 10.63
CA ASN A 168 -15.86 -16.31 10.73
C ASN A 168 -16.46 -15.98 9.36
N MET A 169 -15.64 -15.50 8.41
CA MET A 169 -16.06 -15.25 7.02
C MET A 169 -16.45 -16.54 6.28
N SER A 170 -15.87 -17.67 6.66
CA SER A 170 -16.16 -18.98 6.07
C SER A 170 -17.38 -19.66 6.69
N GLY A 171 -18.01 -19.04 7.70
CA GLY A 171 -19.15 -19.60 8.43
C GLY A 171 -18.77 -20.64 9.50
N GLU A 172 -17.48 -20.77 9.81
CA GLU A 172 -16.97 -21.72 10.80
C GLU A 172 -16.87 -21.11 12.20
N GLU A 173 -16.88 -21.97 13.21
CA GLU A 173 -16.60 -21.54 14.57
C GLU A 173 -15.15 -21.04 14.69
N VAL A 174 -15.00 -19.83 15.24
CA VAL A 174 -13.68 -19.25 15.52
C VAL A 174 -12.97 -20.10 16.57
N THR A 175 -11.88 -20.75 16.14
CA THR A 175 -11.06 -21.64 16.97
C THR A 175 -10.07 -20.90 17.88
N VAL A 176 -9.91 -19.59 17.68
CA VAL A 176 -9.05 -18.75 18.53
C VAL A 176 -9.79 -18.44 19.84
N GLY A 177 -9.19 -18.87 20.96
CA GLY A 177 -9.65 -18.52 22.30
C GLY A 177 -9.24 -17.12 22.69
N LEU A 178 -10.12 -16.39 23.39
CA LEU A 178 -9.82 -15.04 23.89
C LEU A 178 -8.68 -15.04 24.92
N SER A 179 -8.54 -16.14 25.68
CA SER A 179 -7.44 -16.34 26.65
C SER A 179 -6.06 -16.45 26.00
N GLU A 180 -6.00 -16.68 24.69
CA GLU A 180 -4.76 -16.81 23.94
C GLU A 180 -4.27 -15.46 23.39
N ILE A 181 -5.11 -14.43 23.45
CA ILE A 181 -4.78 -13.08 23.06
C ILE A 181 -3.99 -12.44 24.20
N GLU A 182 -2.70 -12.22 23.98
CA GLU A 182 -1.79 -11.72 25.00
C GLU A 182 -2.06 -10.23 25.24
N VAL A 183 -2.43 -9.84 26.47
CA VAL A 183 -2.54 -8.43 26.83
C VAL A 183 -1.13 -7.87 27.08
N PRO A 184 -0.72 -6.76 26.45
CA PRO A 184 0.58 -6.16 26.72
C PRO A 184 0.70 -5.83 28.22
N GLY A 185 1.56 -6.58 28.94
CA GLY A 185 1.77 -6.43 30.39
C GLY A 185 1.18 -7.53 31.27
N SER A 186 0.40 -8.49 30.76
CA SER A 186 0.04 -9.68 31.54
C SER A 186 1.16 -10.72 31.42
N ALA A 187 1.95 -10.90 32.47
CA ALA A 187 2.88 -12.02 32.56
C ALA A 187 2.11 -13.32 32.34
N SER A 188 2.47 -14.09 31.32
CA SER A 188 1.92 -15.42 31.08
C SER A 188 2.14 -16.27 32.34
N SER A 189 1.06 -16.72 32.98
CA SER A 189 1.13 -17.78 33.98
C SER A 189 1.50 -19.08 33.27
N GLY A 190 2.81 -19.23 33.02
CA GLY A 190 3.39 -20.47 32.57
C GLY A 190 3.03 -21.56 33.57
N SER A 191 2.13 -22.45 33.14
CA SER A 191 1.80 -23.68 33.83
C SER A 191 3.07 -24.50 33.97
N ARG A 192 3.74 -24.42 35.12
CA ARG A 192 4.68 -25.44 35.58
C ARG A 192 3.86 -26.68 35.89
N ARG A 193 3.59 -27.52 34.88
CA ARG A 193 3.25 -28.92 35.11
C ARG A 193 4.55 -29.69 35.30
N GLY A 194 4.63 -30.31 36.48
CA GLY A 194 5.83 -30.93 37.02
C GLY A 194 6.34 -32.09 36.19
N ALA A 195 7.67 -32.20 36.17
CA ALA A 195 8.36 -33.45 35.98
C ALA A 195 8.49 -34.10 37.37
N LEU A 196 7.93 -35.31 37.49
CA LEU A 196 8.41 -36.35 38.39
C LEU A 196 9.55 -37.09 37.69
#